data_AF-A0A7X0RDI3-F1
#
_entry.id   AF-A0A7X0RDI3-F1
#
_cell.length_a   1.000
_cell.length_b   1.000
_cell.length_c   1.000
_cell.angle_alpha   90.00
_cell.angle_beta   90.00
_cell.angle_gamma   90.00
#
_symmetry.space_group_name_H-M   'P 1'
#
loop_
_entity.id
_entity.type
_entity.pdbx_description
1 polymer ?
#
loop_
_entity_poly.entity_id
_entity_poly.type
_entity_poly.pdbx_seq_one_letter_code
_entity_poly.pdbx_strand_id
1 'polypeptide(L)'
;MSDLTLVDLARLEEDLPARAAAYRSATPYPHLVLDDVLRPEAFDKAAGEFPGISDPFWKGYLHVNETKYSNTQPDSWGPTLHDVAQEFCSPEFVAYLEKLTGIENLMPDWSMDGGGLHQTLTGGHLNIHADFTTHHTHENWARRVNILLYLNTEWRDEWGGKLELWDKDMTACQARVTPAGNRMLVFTTAFDTFHGHPDGLTCPPDVARRSMALYYFTEEEKAVRRSTNYQARPEESLARKAAIGADRVALDVYDRVKRRLGVSDERVSAVLTRIDRLRRRSRR
;
A
#
# COMPACT_ATOMS: atom_id res chain seq x y z
N MET A 1 -1.29 4.63 30.69
CA MET A 1 -1.22 3.79 29.48
C MET A 1 -2.46 4.14 28.71
N SER A 2 -2.28 4.86 27.61
CA SER A 2 -3.37 5.13 26.67
C SER A 2 -3.53 3.83 25.89
N ASP A 3 -4.57 3.06 26.20
CA ASP A 3 -4.85 1.81 25.52
C ASP A 3 -5.59 2.14 24.22
N LEU A 4 -4.97 1.83 23.09
CA LEU A 4 -5.67 1.79 21.82
C LEU A 4 -6.87 0.84 21.96
N THR A 5 -8.02 1.32 21.49
CA THR A 5 -9.32 0.65 21.69
C THR A 5 -9.64 -0.32 20.57
N LEU A 6 -9.11 -0.11 19.36
CA LEU A 6 -9.34 -0.92 18.18
C LEU A 6 -8.13 -1.78 17.82
N VAL A 7 -6.93 -1.22 17.88
CA VAL A 7 -5.65 -1.93 17.72
C VAL A 7 -5.31 -2.67 19.00
N ASP A 8 -4.94 -3.94 18.90
CA ASP A 8 -4.52 -4.75 20.05
C ASP A 8 -3.03 -4.49 20.37
N LEU A 9 -2.73 -3.27 20.83
CA LEU A 9 -1.35 -2.83 21.04
C LEU A 9 -0.60 -3.70 22.05
N ALA A 10 -1.28 -4.16 23.12
CA ALA A 10 -0.70 -5.04 24.12
C ALA A 10 -0.16 -6.32 23.48
N ARG A 11 -0.96 -6.98 22.63
CA ARG A 11 -0.54 -8.18 21.88
C ARG A 11 0.54 -7.87 20.84
N LEU A 12 0.53 -6.69 20.24
CA LEU A 12 1.60 -6.27 19.32
C LEU A 12 2.94 -6.04 20.03
N GLU A 13 2.91 -5.58 21.29
CA GLU A 13 4.08 -5.37 22.14
C GLU A 13 4.61 -6.66 22.79
N GLU A 14 3.84 -7.76 22.76
CA GLU A 14 4.33 -9.07 23.18
C GLU A 14 5.59 -9.48 22.39
N ASP A 15 6.65 -9.80 23.13
CA ASP A 15 7.96 -10.18 22.58
C ASP A 15 8.51 -9.19 21.55
N LEU A 16 8.24 -7.88 21.76
CA LEU A 16 8.71 -6.80 20.89
C LEU A 16 10.22 -6.85 20.59
N PRO A 17 11.12 -7.17 21.55
CA PRO A 17 12.55 -7.29 21.25
C PRO A 17 12.85 -8.35 20.18
N ALA A 18 12.21 -9.53 20.25
CA ALA A 18 12.40 -10.58 19.25
C ALA A 18 11.77 -10.20 17.91
N ARG A 19 10.56 -9.63 17.91
CA ARG A 19 9.89 -9.13 16.69
C ARG A 19 10.70 -8.04 16.00
N ALA A 20 11.31 -7.13 16.75
CA ALA A 20 12.17 -6.09 16.23
C ALA A 20 13.47 -6.65 15.64
N ALA A 21 14.05 -7.68 16.26
CA ALA A 21 15.19 -8.39 15.68
C ALA A 21 14.79 -9.13 14.38
N ALA A 22 13.65 -9.82 14.38
CA ALA A 22 13.11 -10.48 13.20
C ALA A 22 12.88 -9.49 12.06
N TYR A 23 12.20 -8.36 12.33
CA TYR A 23 11.97 -7.28 11.38
C TYR A 23 13.27 -6.80 10.73
N ARG A 24 14.27 -6.40 11.54
CA ARG A 24 15.53 -5.84 11.04
C ARG A 24 16.39 -6.83 10.27
N SER A 25 16.29 -8.12 10.59
CA SER A 25 17.07 -9.18 9.95
C SER A 25 16.37 -9.81 8.74
N ALA A 26 15.11 -9.43 8.47
CA ALA A 26 14.32 -10.04 7.44
C ALA A 26 14.88 -9.76 6.02
N THR A 27 14.72 -10.74 5.14
CA THR A 27 15.14 -10.69 3.73
C THR A 27 13.91 -10.71 2.83
N PRO A 28 13.81 -9.86 1.79
CA PRO A 28 14.93 -9.15 1.12
C PRO A 28 15.30 -7.79 1.71
N TYR A 29 14.47 -7.23 2.58
CA TYR A 29 14.68 -5.99 3.31
C TYR A 29 13.86 -6.02 4.60
N PRO A 30 14.07 -5.11 5.56
CA PRO A 30 13.38 -5.16 6.84
C PRO A 30 11.85 -5.14 6.68
N HIS A 31 11.21 -6.19 7.17
CA HIS A 31 9.77 -6.37 7.13
C HIS A 31 9.29 -7.36 8.19
N LEU A 32 8.02 -7.27 8.58
CA LEU A 32 7.36 -8.21 9.49
C LEU A 32 5.89 -8.34 9.12
N VAL A 33 5.40 -9.59 9.17
CA VAL A 33 3.97 -9.89 9.06
C VAL A 33 3.40 -10.03 10.47
N LEU A 34 2.33 -9.30 10.75
CA LEU A 34 1.60 -9.32 12.02
C LEU A 34 0.18 -9.79 11.73
N ASP A 35 -0.25 -10.86 12.38
CA ASP A 35 -1.64 -11.33 12.32
C ASP A 35 -2.45 -10.74 13.47
N ASP A 36 -3.77 -10.69 13.32
CA ASP A 36 -4.76 -10.25 14.31
C ASP A 36 -4.57 -8.83 14.87
N VAL A 37 -4.07 -7.88 14.06
CA VAL A 37 -3.64 -6.55 14.51
C VAL A 37 -4.75 -5.77 15.21
N LEU A 38 -5.95 -5.82 14.67
CA LEU A 38 -7.13 -5.25 15.31
C LEU A 38 -7.77 -6.27 16.25
N ARG A 39 -8.38 -5.78 17.32
CA ARG A 39 -9.28 -6.59 18.15
C ARG A 39 -10.37 -7.20 17.26
N PRO A 40 -10.81 -8.45 17.51
CA PRO A 40 -11.73 -9.15 16.60
C PRO A 40 -12.99 -8.34 16.23
N GLU A 41 -13.65 -7.72 17.20
CA GLU A 41 -14.85 -6.90 16.95
C GLU A 41 -14.56 -5.64 16.10
N ALA A 42 -13.37 -5.06 16.25
CA ALA A 42 -12.94 -3.91 15.45
C ALA A 42 -12.65 -4.33 14.01
N PHE A 43 -12.02 -5.49 13.81
CA PHE A 43 -11.80 -6.06 12.48
C PHE A 43 -13.12 -6.36 11.77
N ASP A 44 -14.06 -7.04 12.43
CA ASP A 44 -15.35 -7.40 11.84
C ASP A 44 -16.12 -6.16 11.38
N LYS A 45 -16.15 -5.11 12.20
CA LYS A 45 -16.75 -3.82 11.86
C LYS A 45 -16.01 -3.14 10.71
N ALA A 46 -14.69 -3.01 10.78
CA ALA A 46 -13.89 -2.35 9.74
C ALA A 46 -13.99 -3.07 8.38
N ALA A 47 -13.97 -4.40 8.37
CA ALA A 47 -14.14 -5.20 7.16
C ALA A 47 -15.57 -5.09 6.59
N GLY A 48 -16.59 -5.04 7.46
CA GLY A 48 -17.99 -4.84 7.08
C GLY A 48 -18.29 -3.43 6.57
N GLU A 49 -17.60 -2.41 7.10
CA GLU A 49 -17.67 -1.02 6.64
C GLU A 49 -16.86 -0.77 5.37
N PHE A 50 -16.02 -1.74 4.94
CA PHE A 50 -15.18 -1.54 3.77
C PHE A 50 -16.04 -1.25 2.54
N PRO A 51 -15.75 -0.17 1.79
CA PRO A 51 -16.63 0.28 0.74
C PRO A 51 -16.90 -0.74 -0.36
N GLY A 52 -18.07 -0.64 -0.97
CA GLY A 52 -18.46 -1.45 -2.11
C GLY A 52 -17.54 -1.20 -3.30
N ILE A 53 -17.30 -2.24 -4.11
CA ILE A 53 -16.36 -2.19 -5.23
C ILE A 53 -16.72 -1.14 -6.29
N SER A 54 -17.99 -0.73 -6.34
CA SER A 54 -18.54 0.24 -7.30
C SER A 54 -18.73 1.65 -6.75
N ASP A 55 -18.35 1.91 -5.52
CA ASP A 55 -18.61 3.20 -4.87
C ASP A 55 -17.97 4.37 -5.64
N PRO A 56 -18.64 5.52 -5.72
CA PRO A 56 -18.29 6.57 -6.68
C PRO A 56 -16.97 7.28 -6.36
N PHE A 57 -16.52 7.25 -5.11
CA PHE A 57 -15.31 7.93 -4.65
C PHE A 57 -14.00 7.22 -5.03
N TRP A 58 -14.07 5.96 -5.49
CA TRP A 58 -12.88 5.23 -5.90
C TRP A 58 -12.16 5.94 -7.05
N LYS A 59 -10.92 6.34 -6.79
CA LYS A 59 -10.00 6.90 -7.79
C LYS A 59 -9.18 5.77 -8.41
N GLY A 60 -9.31 5.56 -9.71
CA GLY A 60 -8.61 4.50 -10.44
C GLY A 60 -7.20 4.93 -10.85
N TYR A 61 -6.25 4.03 -10.61
CA TYR A 61 -4.89 4.05 -11.15
C TYR A 61 -4.84 2.94 -12.19
N LEU A 62 -4.96 3.34 -13.46
CA LEU A 62 -5.27 2.45 -14.57
C LEU A 62 -4.30 2.71 -15.71
N HIS A 63 -3.18 2.00 -15.70
CA HIS A 63 -2.15 2.03 -16.72
C HIS A 63 -1.40 0.69 -16.77
N VAL A 64 -0.29 0.60 -17.51
CA VAL A 64 0.42 -0.67 -17.72
C VAL A 64 0.89 -1.27 -16.39
N ASN A 65 1.35 -0.41 -15.48
CA ASN A 65 1.95 -0.83 -14.23
C ASN A 65 0.97 -1.13 -13.09
N GLU A 66 -0.26 -0.62 -13.15
CA GLU A 66 -1.26 -0.93 -12.14
C GLU A 66 -2.70 -0.83 -12.66
N THR A 67 -3.54 -1.67 -12.07
CA THR A 67 -4.99 -1.62 -12.20
C THR A 67 -5.57 -1.79 -10.80
N LYS A 68 -5.60 -0.68 -10.06
CA LYS A 68 -6.08 -0.59 -8.68
C LYS A 68 -6.89 0.69 -8.47
N TYR A 69 -7.60 0.76 -7.35
CA TYR A 69 -8.35 1.95 -6.95
C TYR A 69 -7.99 2.33 -5.53
N SER A 70 -7.99 3.63 -5.25
CA SER A 70 -7.81 4.15 -3.90
C SER A 70 -8.92 5.12 -3.49
N ASN A 71 -9.10 5.24 -2.19
CA ASN A 71 -9.75 6.37 -1.54
C ASN A 71 -8.78 6.93 -0.48
N THR A 72 -8.30 8.14 -0.71
CA THR A 72 -7.33 8.84 0.15
C THR A 72 -7.99 9.89 1.04
N GLN A 73 -9.32 9.85 1.20
CA GLN A 73 -10.08 10.82 2.01
C GLN A 73 -10.62 10.14 3.27
N PRO A 74 -9.87 10.10 4.39
CA PRO A 74 -10.27 9.38 5.60
C PRO A 74 -11.63 9.83 6.15
N ASP A 75 -11.96 11.12 6.04
CA ASP A 75 -13.25 11.68 6.49
C ASP A 75 -14.46 11.13 5.71
N SER A 76 -14.24 10.43 4.58
CA SER A 76 -15.30 9.78 3.80
C SER A 76 -15.50 8.31 4.15
N TRP A 77 -14.67 7.73 5.03
CA TRP A 77 -14.70 6.31 5.36
C TRP A 77 -15.77 5.99 6.41
N GLY A 78 -16.07 4.71 6.58
CA GLY A 78 -16.87 4.26 7.73
C GLY A 78 -16.18 4.63 9.05
N PRO A 79 -16.97 4.84 10.13
CA PRO A 79 -16.43 5.34 11.40
C PRO A 79 -15.34 4.44 11.98
N THR A 80 -15.50 3.11 11.93
CA THR A 80 -14.46 2.19 12.44
C THR A 80 -13.20 2.24 11.59
N LEU A 81 -13.32 2.33 10.26
CA LEU A 81 -12.16 2.48 9.37
C LEU A 81 -11.41 3.80 9.60
N HIS A 82 -12.14 4.88 9.80
CA HIS A 82 -11.57 6.17 10.16
C HIS A 82 -10.82 6.09 11.50
N ASP A 83 -11.45 5.56 12.53
CA ASP A 83 -10.88 5.48 13.88
C ASP A 83 -9.68 4.53 13.94
N VAL A 84 -9.68 3.43 13.18
CA VAL A 84 -8.49 2.56 13.01
C VAL A 84 -7.33 3.35 12.42
N ALA A 85 -7.58 4.15 11.39
CA ALA A 85 -6.53 4.99 10.81
C ALA A 85 -6.03 6.04 11.81
N GLN A 86 -6.92 6.62 12.63
CA GLN A 86 -6.52 7.54 13.70
C GLN A 86 -5.63 6.87 14.73
N GLU A 87 -5.96 5.64 15.15
CA GLU A 87 -5.10 4.88 16.07
C GLU A 87 -3.75 4.55 15.43
N PHE A 88 -3.68 4.23 14.14
CA PHE A 88 -2.40 4.07 13.44
C PHE A 88 -1.58 5.37 13.32
N CYS A 89 -2.24 6.53 13.37
CA CYS A 89 -1.57 7.84 13.43
C CYS A 89 -1.32 8.33 14.87
N SER A 90 -1.72 7.58 15.88
CA SER A 90 -1.56 7.98 17.29
C SER A 90 -0.10 7.96 17.75
N PRO A 91 0.29 8.80 18.72
CA PRO A 91 1.62 8.75 19.32
C PRO A 91 2.00 7.37 19.87
N GLU A 92 1.03 6.63 20.41
CA GLU A 92 1.22 5.30 20.99
C GLU A 92 1.60 4.27 19.92
N PHE A 93 0.88 4.25 18.79
CA PHE A 93 1.20 3.34 17.68
C PHE A 93 2.50 3.74 16.97
N VAL A 94 2.75 5.04 16.81
CA VAL A 94 4.02 5.54 16.26
C VAL A 94 5.18 5.10 17.15
N ALA A 95 5.10 5.27 18.48
CA ALA A 95 6.14 4.82 19.40
C ALA A 95 6.37 3.31 19.33
N TYR A 96 5.32 2.51 19.11
CA TYR A 96 5.46 1.08 18.83
C TYR A 96 6.24 0.81 17.55
N LEU A 97 5.91 1.49 16.44
CA LEU A 97 6.62 1.36 15.18
C LEU A 97 8.09 1.78 15.29
N GLU A 98 8.40 2.84 16.02
CA GLU A 98 9.78 3.27 16.24
C GLU A 98 10.59 2.19 16.96
N LYS A 99 10.03 1.57 18.01
CA LYS A 99 10.68 0.45 18.73
C LYS A 99 10.83 -0.79 17.84
N LEU A 100 9.79 -1.13 17.06
CA LEU A 100 9.79 -2.29 16.18
C LEU A 100 10.85 -2.15 15.08
N THR A 101 10.85 -1.01 14.41
CA THR A 101 11.69 -0.77 13.22
C THR A 101 13.09 -0.30 13.57
N GLY A 102 13.26 0.36 14.72
CA GLY A 102 14.50 1.06 15.10
C GLY A 102 14.68 2.40 14.37
N ILE A 103 13.63 2.94 13.74
CA ILE A 103 13.66 4.25 13.07
C ILE A 103 12.97 5.24 13.98
N GLU A 104 13.69 6.26 14.44
CA GLU A 104 13.18 7.30 15.34
C GLU A 104 12.59 8.49 14.58
N ASN A 105 11.75 9.28 15.26
CA ASN A 105 11.07 10.48 14.78
C ASN A 105 10.13 10.21 13.60
N LEU A 106 9.41 9.09 13.67
CA LEU A 106 8.41 8.74 12.66
C LEU A 106 7.22 9.69 12.74
N MET A 107 6.82 10.23 11.59
CA MET A 107 5.68 11.11 11.40
C MET A 107 4.63 10.35 10.56
N PRO A 108 3.45 10.04 11.13
CA PRO A 108 2.38 9.44 10.36
C PRO A 108 1.78 10.45 9.37
N ASP A 109 1.42 10.01 8.17
CA ASP A 109 0.76 10.86 7.18
C ASP A 109 -0.77 10.70 7.18
N TRP A 110 -1.47 11.67 7.77
CA TRP A 110 -2.95 11.73 7.73
C TRP A 110 -3.51 12.19 6.37
N SER A 111 -2.69 12.77 5.50
CA SER A 111 -3.14 13.19 4.17
C SER A 111 -3.34 12.01 3.20
N MET A 112 -2.87 10.81 3.59
CA MET A 112 -2.96 9.58 2.83
C MET A 112 -2.29 9.69 1.46
N ASP A 113 -1.15 10.39 1.38
CA ASP A 113 -0.39 10.59 0.15
C ASP A 113 0.12 9.25 -0.40
N GLY A 114 -0.52 8.77 -1.46
CA GLY A 114 -0.31 7.42 -2.02
C GLY A 114 -0.85 6.28 -1.15
N GLY A 115 -1.38 6.57 0.04
CA GLY A 115 -1.94 5.61 1.00
C GLY A 115 -3.45 5.50 0.90
N GLY A 116 -4.11 5.30 2.04
CA GLY A 116 -5.56 5.23 2.18
C GLY A 116 -6.14 3.83 2.00
N LEU A 117 -7.46 3.75 1.78
CA LEU A 117 -8.12 2.49 1.43
C LEU A 117 -7.79 2.15 -0.03
N HIS A 118 -7.36 0.93 -0.28
CA HIS A 118 -7.07 0.40 -1.62
C HIS A 118 -7.93 -0.81 -1.91
N GLN A 119 -8.33 -0.95 -3.18
CA GLN A 119 -8.88 -2.19 -3.70
C GLN A 119 -8.29 -2.55 -5.06
N THR A 120 -8.08 -3.84 -5.27
CA THR A 120 -7.78 -4.44 -6.58
C THR A 120 -8.87 -5.45 -6.90
N LEU A 121 -9.49 -5.28 -8.07
CA LEU A 121 -10.57 -6.15 -8.55
C LEU A 121 -10.02 -7.32 -9.37
N THR A 122 -10.86 -8.30 -9.71
CA THR A 122 -10.52 -9.38 -10.66
C THR A 122 -9.83 -8.83 -11.92
N GLY A 123 -8.73 -9.47 -12.30
CA GLY A 123 -7.84 -9.10 -13.40
C GLY A 123 -6.92 -7.91 -13.12
N GLY A 124 -7.09 -7.20 -12.00
CA GLY A 124 -6.23 -6.11 -11.60
C GLY A 124 -4.91 -6.60 -11.00
N HIS A 125 -3.88 -5.76 -11.07
CA HIS A 125 -2.53 -6.06 -10.64
C HIS A 125 -1.80 -4.79 -10.20
N LEU A 126 -0.65 -4.98 -9.57
CA LEU A 126 0.33 -3.94 -9.30
C LEU A 126 1.71 -4.53 -9.58
N ASN A 127 2.34 -4.09 -10.66
CA ASN A 127 3.67 -4.59 -11.04
C ASN A 127 4.69 -4.32 -9.93
N ILE A 128 5.80 -5.06 -9.96
CA ILE A 128 6.86 -4.89 -8.98
C ILE A 128 7.38 -3.45 -9.04
N HIS A 129 7.51 -2.81 -7.89
CA HIS A 129 7.98 -1.44 -7.77
C HIS A 129 8.65 -1.20 -6.43
N ALA A 130 9.52 -0.19 -6.41
CA ALA A 130 9.85 0.52 -5.18
C ALA A 130 9.06 1.83 -5.16
N ASP A 131 8.56 2.19 -4.00
CA ASP A 131 7.74 3.38 -3.81
C ASP A 131 8.50 4.69 -4.06
N PHE A 132 7.75 5.77 -4.26
CA PHE A 132 8.31 7.12 -4.19
C PHE A 132 8.87 7.38 -2.78
N THR A 133 9.97 8.15 -2.70
CA THR A 133 10.76 8.28 -1.47
C THR A 133 10.46 9.52 -0.63
N THR A 134 9.68 10.46 -1.15
CA THR A 134 9.36 11.72 -0.44
C THR A 134 7.90 12.09 -0.60
N HIS A 135 7.31 12.72 0.41
CA HIS A 135 5.93 13.23 0.33
C HIS A 135 5.76 14.21 -0.84
N HIS A 136 4.63 14.14 -1.57
CA HIS A 136 4.45 14.93 -2.79
C HIS A 136 4.34 16.44 -2.53
N THR A 137 3.87 16.83 -1.35
CA THR A 137 3.71 18.25 -0.93
C THR A 137 4.71 18.71 0.14
N HIS A 138 5.50 17.80 0.74
CA HIS A 138 6.49 18.11 1.78
C HIS A 138 7.85 17.53 1.37
N GLU A 139 8.65 18.32 0.64
CA GLU A 139 9.86 17.81 -0.02
C GLU A 139 10.94 17.33 0.95
N ASN A 140 10.90 17.77 2.20
CA ASN A 140 11.81 17.37 3.27
C ASN A 140 11.32 16.15 4.06
N TRP A 141 10.16 15.57 3.72
CA TRP A 141 9.66 14.37 4.37
C TRP A 141 10.10 13.14 3.59
N ALA A 142 11.01 12.36 4.14
CA ALA A 142 11.48 11.11 3.58
C ALA A 142 10.63 9.94 4.07
N ARG A 143 10.08 9.14 3.16
CA ARG A 143 9.25 7.97 3.48
C ARG A 143 10.13 6.86 4.06
N ARG A 144 9.72 6.29 5.19
CA ARG A 144 10.52 5.32 5.96
C ARG A 144 9.85 3.98 6.13
N VAL A 145 8.58 3.98 6.49
CA VAL A 145 7.85 2.76 6.86
C VAL A 145 6.49 2.77 6.21
N ASN A 146 6.11 1.62 5.67
CA ASN A 146 4.77 1.34 5.22
C ASN A 146 4.11 0.32 6.14
N ILE A 147 2.83 0.53 6.43
CA ILE A 147 1.94 -0.52 6.92
C ILE A 147 0.85 -0.79 5.88
N LEU A 148 0.54 -2.08 5.69
CA LEU A 148 -0.55 -2.54 4.84
C LEU A 148 -1.43 -3.49 5.64
N LEU A 149 -2.55 -3.00 6.19
CA LEU A 149 -3.55 -3.83 6.86
C LEU A 149 -4.53 -4.39 5.82
N TYR A 150 -4.66 -5.71 5.75
CA TYR A 150 -5.59 -6.39 4.86
C TYR A 150 -6.97 -6.54 5.50
N LEU A 151 -8.00 -6.12 4.75
CA LEU A 151 -9.40 -6.04 5.19
C LEU A 151 -10.29 -7.03 4.42
N ASN A 152 -9.71 -8.19 4.07
CA ASN A 152 -10.40 -9.27 3.38
C ASN A 152 -10.94 -10.26 4.42
N THR A 153 -12.26 -10.39 4.58
CA THR A 153 -12.84 -11.38 5.50
C THR A 153 -12.38 -12.79 5.18
N GLU A 154 -12.27 -13.12 3.89
CA GLU A 154 -11.69 -14.36 3.40
C GLU A 154 -10.79 -14.06 2.20
N TRP A 155 -9.70 -14.81 2.06
CA TRP A 155 -8.88 -14.80 0.86
C TRP A 155 -8.40 -16.20 0.52
N ARG A 156 -8.73 -16.68 -0.67
CA ARG A 156 -8.31 -18.00 -1.14
C ARG A 156 -7.00 -17.91 -1.89
N ASP A 157 -6.12 -18.88 -1.66
CA ASP A 157 -4.78 -18.89 -2.24
C ASP A 157 -4.81 -18.95 -3.78
N GLU A 158 -5.79 -19.64 -4.38
CA GLU A 158 -5.98 -19.72 -5.83
C GLU A 158 -6.39 -18.40 -6.49
N TRP A 159 -6.79 -17.39 -5.71
CA TRP A 159 -7.13 -16.06 -6.22
C TRP A 159 -5.91 -15.19 -6.54
N GLY A 160 -4.70 -15.65 -6.17
CA GLY A 160 -3.46 -14.92 -6.33
C GLY A 160 -3.37 -13.71 -5.41
N GLY A 161 -2.70 -12.64 -5.86
CA GLY A 161 -2.66 -11.37 -5.13
C GLY A 161 -1.77 -11.32 -3.90
N LYS A 162 -0.97 -12.38 -3.65
CA LYS A 162 0.09 -12.34 -2.63
C LYS A 162 1.07 -11.24 -3.00
N LEU A 163 1.40 -10.38 -2.04
CA LEU A 163 2.40 -9.34 -2.25
C LEU A 163 3.78 -10.01 -2.29
N GLU A 164 4.43 -9.96 -3.42
CA GLU A 164 5.81 -10.43 -3.62
C GLU A 164 6.78 -9.38 -3.11
N LEU A 165 7.82 -9.82 -2.38
CA LEU A 165 8.95 -9.00 -1.96
C LEU A 165 10.20 -9.54 -2.67
N TRP A 166 10.82 -8.69 -3.48
CA TRP A 166 11.95 -9.02 -4.34
C TRP A 166 13.25 -8.46 -3.79
N ASP A 167 14.36 -9.12 -4.11
CA ASP A 167 15.68 -8.55 -3.83
C ASP A 167 15.92 -7.24 -4.58
N LYS A 168 16.87 -6.44 -4.07
CA LYS A 168 17.23 -5.13 -4.64
C LYS A 168 17.75 -5.19 -6.08
N ASP A 169 18.20 -6.36 -6.53
CA ASP A 169 18.77 -6.58 -7.86
C ASP A 169 17.72 -7.12 -8.84
N MET A 170 16.47 -7.28 -8.38
CA MET A 170 15.34 -7.85 -9.12
C MET A 170 15.62 -9.25 -9.69
N THR A 171 16.43 -10.06 -8.98
CA THR A 171 16.82 -11.39 -9.45
C THR A 171 15.87 -12.49 -9.00
N ALA A 172 15.34 -12.38 -7.78
CA ALA A 172 14.41 -13.35 -7.23
C ALA A 172 13.38 -12.73 -6.26
N CYS A 173 12.17 -13.30 -6.26
CA CYS A 173 11.19 -13.12 -5.21
C CYS A 173 11.63 -13.91 -3.98
N GLN A 174 11.93 -13.24 -2.87
CA GLN A 174 12.44 -13.86 -1.64
C GLN A 174 11.36 -14.10 -0.58
N ALA A 175 10.27 -13.32 -0.62
CA ALA A 175 9.15 -13.51 0.29
C ALA A 175 7.82 -13.20 -0.38
N ARG A 176 6.73 -13.76 0.16
CA ARG A 176 5.35 -13.50 -0.28
C ARG A 176 4.44 -13.34 0.92
N VAL A 177 3.54 -12.37 0.85
CA VAL A 177 2.57 -12.08 1.92
C VAL A 177 1.15 -12.25 1.38
N THR A 178 0.42 -13.24 1.91
CA THR A 178 -1.00 -13.43 1.61
C THR A 178 -1.81 -12.25 2.17
N PRO A 179 -2.75 -11.68 1.40
CA PRO A 179 -3.61 -10.60 1.88
C PRO A 179 -4.76 -11.13 2.76
N ALA A 180 -4.42 -11.87 3.82
CA ALA A 180 -5.38 -12.46 4.75
C ALA A 180 -6.04 -11.39 5.64
N GLY A 181 -7.28 -11.60 6.07
CA GLY A 181 -7.96 -10.67 6.98
C GLY A 181 -7.20 -10.43 8.27
N ASN A 182 -7.21 -9.18 8.74
CA ASN A 182 -6.57 -8.73 9.97
C ASN A 182 -5.05 -8.92 10.03
N ARG A 183 -4.44 -9.25 8.88
CA ARG A 183 -2.99 -9.30 8.69
C ARG A 183 -2.47 -7.94 8.27
N MET A 184 -1.40 -7.50 8.91
CA MET A 184 -0.62 -6.35 8.52
C MET A 184 0.76 -6.77 8.04
N LEU A 185 1.21 -6.16 6.94
CA LEU A 185 2.63 -6.13 6.59
C LEU A 185 3.20 -4.78 7.01
N VAL A 186 4.26 -4.80 7.82
CA VAL A 186 5.08 -3.62 8.12
C VAL A 186 6.41 -3.80 7.39
N PHE A 187 6.90 -2.78 6.69
CA PHE A 187 8.19 -2.85 6.01
C PHE A 187 8.87 -1.49 5.83
N THR A 188 10.20 -1.51 5.82
CA THR A 188 11.00 -0.32 5.56
C THR A 188 10.97 -0.05 4.06
N THR A 189 10.82 1.23 3.70
CA THR A 189 10.84 1.67 2.31
C THR A 189 12.18 2.31 1.96
N ALA A 190 12.71 1.93 0.81
CA ALA A 190 13.80 2.61 0.14
C ALA A 190 13.58 2.55 -1.38
N PHE A 191 14.50 3.12 -2.16
CA PHE A 191 14.37 3.17 -3.63
C PHE A 191 14.53 1.80 -4.32
N ASP A 192 14.93 0.78 -3.56
CA ASP A 192 15.24 -0.58 -3.98
C ASP A 192 14.48 -1.65 -3.16
N THR A 193 13.48 -1.25 -2.38
CA THR A 193 12.59 -2.18 -1.66
C THR A 193 11.45 -2.62 -2.57
N PHE A 194 11.75 -3.55 -3.47
CA PHE A 194 10.86 -3.96 -4.55
C PHE A 194 9.74 -4.89 -4.08
N HIS A 195 8.49 -4.50 -4.35
CA HIS A 195 7.30 -5.27 -4.05
C HIS A 195 6.17 -5.08 -5.04
N GLY A 196 5.22 -6.01 -5.08
CA GLY A 196 4.02 -5.89 -5.90
C GLY A 196 3.23 -7.20 -5.96
N HIS A 197 2.10 -7.20 -6.67
CA HIS A 197 1.38 -8.41 -7.05
C HIS A 197 1.12 -8.33 -8.58
N PRO A 198 2.11 -8.70 -9.40
CA PRO A 198 2.12 -8.40 -10.83
C PRO A 198 1.13 -9.24 -11.65
N ASP A 199 0.69 -10.37 -11.09
CA ASP A 199 -0.30 -11.25 -11.70
C ASP A 199 -1.72 -10.74 -11.43
N GLY A 200 -2.53 -10.74 -12.49
CA GLY A 200 -3.93 -10.32 -12.40
C GLY A 200 -4.74 -11.25 -11.48
N LEU A 201 -5.53 -10.67 -10.59
CA LEU A 201 -6.32 -11.45 -9.63
C LEU A 201 -7.34 -12.37 -10.33
N THR A 202 -7.52 -13.56 -9.79
CA THR A 202 -8.48 -14.57 -10.27
C THR A 202 -9.70 -14.72 -9.35
N CYS A 203 -9.88 -13.80 -8.38
CA CYS A 203 -11.04 -13.77 -7.49
C CYS A 203 -12.37 -13.55 -8.23
N PRO A 204 -13.52 -13.92 -7.63
CA PRO A 204 -14.83 -13.63 -8.21
C PRO A 204 -15.06 -12.13 -8.51
N PRO A 205 -15.92 -11.77 -9.49
CA PRO A 205 -16.10 -10.39 -9.96
C PRO A 205 -16.63 -9.37 -8.94
N ASP A 206 -17.18 -9.84 -7.83
CA ASP A 206 -17.71 -9.09 -6.69
C ASP A 206 -16.77 -9.07 -5.47
N VAL A 207 -15.65 -9.81 -5.54
CA VAL A 207 -14.59 -9.84 -4.54
C VAL A 207 -13.44 -8.94 -4.97
N ALA A 208 -12.80 -8.30 -4.00
CA ALA A 208 -11.64 -7.44 -4.21
C ALA A 208 -10.56 -7.75 -3.18
N ARG A 209 -9.29 -7.59 -3.56
CA ARG A 209 -8.17 -7.51 -2.61
C ARG A 209 -8.20 -6.13 -1.96
N ARG A 210 -8.54 -6.07 -0.68
CA ARG A 210 -8.75 -4.85 0.10
C ARG A 210 -7.62 -4.62 1.09
N SER A 211 -7.17 -3.39 1.21
CA SER A 211 -6.22 -2.98 2.25
C SER A 211 -6.41 -1.54 2.68
N MET A 212 -5.95 -1.22 3.89
CA MET A 212 -5.68 0.13 4.35
C MET A 212 -4.16 0.31 4.41
N ALA A 213 -3.65 1.33 3.73
CA ALA A 213 -2.23 1.64 3.65
C ALA A 213 -1.93 2.98 4.33
N LEU A 214 -1.00 3.00 5.27
CA LEU A 214 -0.50 4.22 5.89
C LEU A 214 1.02 4.24 5.84
N TYR A 215 1.57 5.45 5.67
CA TYR A 215 2.99 5.66 5.49
C TYR A 215 3.51 6.61 6.56
N TYR A 216 4.74 6.34 6.98
CA TYR A 216 5.42 7.09 8.02
C TYR A 216 6.70 7.66 7.45
N PHE A 217 6.94 8.92 7.75
CA PHE A 217 8.03 9.72 7.22
C PHE A 217 8.96 10.15 8.34
N THR A 218 10.17 10.58 7.99
CA THR A 218 11.03 11.37 8.86
C THR A 218 11.32 12.69 8.17
N GLU A 219 11.48 13.77 8.93
CA GLU A 219 11.96 15.03 8.39
C GLU A 219 13.47 14.96 8.16
N GLU A 220 13.93 15.25 6.95
CA GLU A 220 15.34 15.27 6.56
C GLU A 220 15.68 16.60 5.88
N GLU A 221 16.80 17.22 6.25
CA GLU A 221 17.25 18.49 5.65
C GLU A 221 17.38 18.40 4.11
N LYS A 222 17.78 17.23 3.60
CA LYS A 222 17.96 16.95 2.17
C LYS A 222 17.44 15.57 1.80
N ALA A 223 16.13 15.38 1.94
CA ALA A 223 15.49 14.16 1.46
C ALA A 223 15.71 13.99 -0.05
N VAL A 224 16.13 12.79 -0.47
CA VAL A 224 16.35 12.49 -1.90
C VAL A 224 15.03 12.05 -2.52
N ARG A 225 14.46 12.91 -3.36
CA ARG A 225 13.22 12.62 -4.09
C ARG A 225 13.45 11.66 -5.26
N ARG A 226 12.70 10.56 -5.26
CA ARG A 226 12.58 9.60 -6.35
C ARG A 226 11.11 9.24 -6.54
N SER A 227 10.67 9.14 -7.79
CA SER A 227 9.36 8.61 -8.14
C SER A 227 9.28 7.10 -7.93
N THR A 228 8.08 6.54 -7.99
CA THR A 228 7.86 5.09 -8.02
C THR A 228 8.66 4.43 -9.14
N ASN A 229 9.49 3.45 -8.78
CA ASN A 229 10.38 2.75 -9.67
C ASN A 229 9.81 1.38 -10.03
N TYR A 230 9.01 1.32 -11.10
CA TYR A 230 8.49 0.06 -11.63
C TYR A 230 9.58 -0.80 -12.28
N GLN A 231 9.51 -2.11 -12.01
CA GLN A 231 10.40 -3.14 -12.51
C GLN A 231 9.58 -4.30 -13.06
N ALA A 232 10.06 -4.87 -14.16
CA ALA A 232 9.49 -6.10 -14.71
C ALA A 232 10.21 -7.30 -14.09
N ARG A 233 9.49 -8.40 -13.84
CA ARG A 233 10.13 -9.64 -13.38
C ARG A 233 11.05 -10.21 -14.48
N PRO A 234 12.13 -10.95 -14.13
CA PRO A 234 13.07 -11.51 -15.10
C PRO A 234 12.44 -12.38 -16.18
N GLU A 235 11.37 -13.10 -15.85
CA GLU A 235 10.64 -14.01 -16.73
C GLU A 235 9.64 -13.31 -17.67
N GLU A 236 9.38 -12.01 -17.46
CA GLU A 236 8.45 -11.26 -18.31
C GLU A 236 8.95 -11.18 -19.76
N SER A 237 8.02 -11.24 -20.71
CA SER A 237 8.35 -11.10 -22.14
C SER A 237 9.02 -9.75 -22.45
N LEU A 238 9.87 -9.70 -23.48
CA LEU A 238 10.54 -8.46 -23.90
C LEU A 238 9.55 -7.32 -24.19
N ALA A 239 8.40 -7.64 -24.81
CA ALA A 239 7.34 -6.67 -25.07
C ALA A 239 6.76 -6.10 -23.76
N ARG A 240 6.52 -6.96 -22.75
CA ARG A 240 6.03 -6.52 -21.43
C ARG A 240 7.06 -5.69 -20.68
N LYS A 241 8.34 -6.08 -20.70
CA LYS A 241 9.44 -5.29 -20.14
C LYS A 241 9.53 -3.90 -20.76
N ALA A 242 9.43 -3.82 -22.09
CA ALA A 242 9.43 -2.55 -22.81
C ALA A 242 8.22 -1.67 -22.45
N ALA A 243 7.02 -2.26 -22.35
CA ALA A 243 5.81 -1.54 -21.95
C ALA A 243 5.91 -0.97 -20.52
N ILE A 244 6.39 -1.78 -19.56
CA ILE A 244 6.62 -1.36 -18.17
C ILE A 244 7.62 -0.21 -18.11
N GLY A 245 8.75 -0.33 -18.82
CA GLY A 245 9.79 0.68 -18.85
C GLY A 245 9.33 1.99 -19.51
N ALA A 246 8.58 1.91 -20.61
CA ALA A 246 8.03 3.08 -21.29
C ALA A 246 7.00 3.82 -20.41
N ASP A 247 6.10 3.08 -19.76
CA ASP A 247 5.10 3.62 -18.84
C ASP A 247 5.77 4.30 -17.64
N ARG A 248 6.82 3.70 -17.05
CA ARG A 248 7.62 4.31 -15.98
C ARG A 248 8.20 5.66 -16.41
N VAL A 249 8.83 5.73 -17.57
CA VAL A 249 9.42 6.98 -18.09
C VAL A 249 8.33 8.04 -18.34
N ALA A 250 7.18 7.63 -18.86
CA ALA A 250 6.05 8.54 -19.07
C ALA A 250 5.52 9.13 -17.76
N LEU A 251 5.38 8.31 -16.71
CA LEU A 251 4.98 8.75 -15.38
C LEU A 251 6.00 9.70 -14.76
N ASP A 252 7.30 9.43 -14.89
CA ASP A 252 8.37 10.32 -14.42
C ASP A 252 8.39 11.68 -15.13
N VAL A 253 8.10 11.70 -16.43
CA VAL A 253 7.91 12.95 -17.17
C VAL A 253 6.66 13.67 -16.69
N TYR A 254 5.55 12.96 -16.53
CA TYR A 254 4.29 13.53 -16.06
C TYR A 254 4.45 14.19 -14.68
N ASP A 255 5.06 13.51 -13.70
CA ASP A 255 5.31 14.07 -12.37
C ASP A 255 6.14 15.36 -12.43
N ARG A 256 7.22 15.38 -13.23
CA ARG A 256 8.05 16.59 -13.42
C ARG A 256 7.29 17.73 -14.07
N VAL A 257 6.44 17.45 -15.07
CA VAL A 257 5.64 18.46 -15.77
C VAL A 257 4.54 19.00 -14.85
N LYS A 258 3.82 18.12 -14.16
CA LYS A 258 2.78 18.46 -13.20
C LYS A 258 3.30 19.43 -12.14
N ARG A 259 4.49 19.18 -11.59
CA ARG A 259 5.13 20.09 -10.63
C ARG A 259 5.41 21.48 -11.18
N ARG A 260 5.83 21.57 -12.44
CA ARG A 260 6.08 22.87 -13.10
C ARG A 260 4.79 23.63 -13.40
N LEU A 261 3.68 22.92 -13.62
CA LEU A 261 2.45 23.50 -14.16
C LEU A 261 1.25 23.51 -13.18
N GLY A 262 1.34 22.86 -12.02
CA GLY A 262 0.28 22.84 -11.00
C GLY A 262 -0.99 22.07 -11.40
N VAL A 263 -0.90 21.06 -12.27
CA VAL A 263 -2.06 20.30 -12.77
C VAL A 263 -2.55 19.28 -11.71
N SER A 264 -3.87 19.08 -11.58
CA SER A 264 -4.48 18.14 -10.63
C SER A 264 -4.74 16.75 -11.23
N ASP A 265 -4.38 15.68 -10.50
CA ASP A 265 -4.56 14.26 -10.89
C ASP A 265 -6.03 13.85 -10.96
N GLU A 266 -6.92 14.58 -10.27
CA GLU A 266 -8.30 14.16 -10.08
C GLU A 266 -9.07 14.07 -11.39
N ARG A 267 -8.79 14.98 -12.34
CA ARG A 267 -9.46 14.98 -13.66
C ARG A 267 -9.04 13.79 -14.51
N VAL A 268 -7.76 13.41 -14.48
CA VAL A 268 -7.23 12.29 -15.26
C VAL A 268 -7.76 10.97 -14.70
N SER A 269 -7.68 10.78 -13.38
CA SER A 269 -8.17 9.56 -12.74
C SER A 269 -9.69 9.37 -12.94
N ALA A 270 -10.48 10.44 -12.87
CA ALA A 270 -11.93 10.37 -13.08
C ALA A 270 -12.31 9.85 -14.47
N VAL A 271 -11.61 10.30 -15.52
CA VAL A 271 -11.85 9.85 -16.91
C VAL A 271 -11.49 8.39 -17.09
N LEU A 272 -10.29 7.97 -16.63
CA LEU A 272 -9.84 6.59 -16.73
C LEU A 272 -10.77 5.62 -16.00
N THR A 273 -11.17 6.00 -14.78
CA THR A 273 -12.11 5.22 -13.94
C THR A 273 -13.46 5.03 -14.64
N ARG A 274 -13.97 6.08 -15.30
CA ARG A 274 -15.24 6.00 -16.04
C ARG A 274 -15.15 5.06 -17.24
N ILE A 275 -14.06 5.12 -18.00
CA ILE A 275 -13.84 4.26 -19.18
C ILE A 275 -13.76 2.78 -18.76
N ASP A 276 -13.01 2.48 -17.70
CA ASP A 276 -12.86 1.11 -17.22
C ASP A 276 -14.18 0.52 -16.68
N ARG A 277 -14.96 1.31 -15.92
CA ARG A 277 -16.30 0.91 -15.47
C ARG A 277 -17.21 0.54 -16.64
N LEU A 278 -17.16 1.29 -17.75
CA LEU A 278 -17.94 0.97 -18.95
C LEU A 278 -17.47 -0.33 -19.61
N ARG A 279 -16.15 -0.54 -19.73
CA ARG A 279 -15.58 -1.77 -20.30
C ARG A 279 -15.93 -3.02 -19.50
N ARG A 280 -15.99 -2.91 -18.17
CA ARG A 280 -16.40 -4.03 -17.30
C ARG A 280 -17.88 -4.35 -17.43
N ARG A 281 -18.75 -3.33 -17.57
CA ARG A 281 -20.18 -3.52 -17.80
C ARG A 281 -20.49 -4.22 -19.13
N SER A 282 -19.69 -3.98 -20.17
CA SER A 282 -19.87 -4.65 -21.47
C SER A 282 -19.34 -6.09 -21.54
N ARG A 283 -18.63 -6.55 -20.50
CA ARG A 283 -18.06 -7.91 -20.40
C ARG A 283 -18.83 -8.84 -19.45
N ARG A 284 -19.85 -8.31 -18.76
CA ARG A 284 -20.84 -9.07 -17.99
C ARG A 284 -22.06 -9.33 -18.88
#